data_AF-A0A969NJ25-F1
#
_entry.id   AF-A0A969NJ25-F1
#
_cell.length_a   1.000
_cell.length_b   1.000
_cell.length_c   1.000
_cell.angle_alpha   90.00
_cell.angle_beta   90.00
_cell.angle_gamma   90.00
#
_symmetry.space_group_name_H-M   'P 1'
#
loop_
_entity.id
_entity.type
_entity.pdbx_description
1 polymer ?
#
loop_
_entity_poly.entity_id
_entity_poly.type
_entity_poly.pdbx_seq_one_letter_code
_entity_poly.pdbx_strand_id
1 'polypeptide(L)'
;MLVFVIPLKSPQVSKSWQDVCSIFERTLRSVCNQTSSNFKVIVVCNQKPDITYTHPNVIYLVDNFPIPQPKVRFDKERDRTKKMLAGILQAKQLENTTHIMLVDADDCVSNQLAKYVEANPHQPGWLIASGYWYQENSKFVKVMRKAFMNIVALAIFLEQIYTL
;
A
#
# COMPACT_ATOMS: atom_id res chain seq x y z
N MET A 1 -11.93 8.72 -6.68
CA MET A 1 -11.60 8.08 -5.39
C MET A 1 -10.17 7.57 -5.44
N LEU A 2 -9.41 7.71 -4.34
CA LEU A 2 -8.08 7.12 -4.19
C LEU A 2 -8.17 5.70 -3.63
N VAL A 3 -7.52 4.73 -4.26
CA VAL A 3 -7.42 3.36 -3.74
C VAL A 3 -5.97 3.05 -3.37
N PHE A 4 -5.74 2.71 -2.10
CA PHE A 4 -4.46 2.21 -1.62
C PHE A 4 -4.40 0.70 -1.82
N VAL A 5 -3.31 0.19 -2.39
CA VAL A 5 -3.07 -1.25 -2.57
C VAL A 5 -1.85 -1.65 -1.77
N ILE A 6 -2.04 -2.56 -0.80
CA ILE A 6 -1.00 -3.01 0.13
C ILE A 6 -0.78 -4.52 -0.04
N PRO A 7 0.34 -4.97 -0.63
CA PRO A 7 0.70 -6.37 -0.64
C PRO A 7 1.28 -6.78 0.72
N LEU A 8 0.72 -7.81 1.35
CA LEU A 8 1.23 -8.38 2.59
C LEU A 8 1.87 -9.74 2.32
N LYS A 9 3.10 -9.94 2.81
CA LYS A 9 3.82 -11.20 2.67
C LYS A 9 3.18 -12.30 3.53
N SER A 10 3.41 -13.56 3.15
CA SER A 10 2.92 -14.72 3.91
C SER A 10 3.61 -14.89 5.27
N PRO A 11 2.92 -15.38 6.30
CA PRO A 11 3.57 -15.79 7.56
C PRO A 11 4.68 -16.82 7.33
N GLN A 12 4.53 -17.70 6.34
CA GLN A 12 5.51 -18.77 6.05
C GLN A 12 6.87 -18.24 5.57
N VAL A 13 6.93 -17.00 5.09
CA VAL A 13 8.17 -16.34 4.64
C VAL A 13 8.59 -15.20 5.58
N SER A 14 7.94 -15.12 6.74
CA SER A 14 8.18 -14.14 7.78
C SER A 14 9.00 -14.74 8.91
N LYS A 15 10.00 -13.99 9.41
CA LYS A 15 10.77 -14.41 10.60
C LYS A 15 9.93 -14.36 11.87
N SER A 16 9.10 -13.32 11.99
CA SER A 16 8.13 -13.10 13.05
C SER A 16 6.85 -12.60 12.40
N TRP A 17 5.78 -13.38 12.48
CA TRP A 17 4.48 -12.95 11.95
C TRP A 17 3.85 -11.85 12.82
N GLN A 18 4.11 -11.88 14.12
CA GLN A 18 3.66 -10.87 15.08
C GLN A 18 4.24 -9.50 14.73
N ASP A 19 5.54 -9.40 14.44
CA ASP A 19 6.17 -8.12 14.07
C ASP A 19 5.58 -7.58 12.76
N VAL A 20 5.33 -8.47 11.81
CA VAL A 20 4.70 -8.12 10.52
C VAL A 20 3.30 -7.58 10.73
N CYS A 21 2.48 -8.24 11.58
CA CYS A 21 1.14 -7.76 11.92
C CYS A 21 1.18 -6.43 12.64
N SER A 22 2.09 -6.25 13.61
CA SER A 22 2.24 -5.00 14.36
C SER A 22 2.64 -3.82 13.46
N ILE A 23 3.62 -4.02 12.58
CA ILE A 23 4.07 -3.00 11.63
C ILE A 23 2.96 -2.70 10.62
N PHE A 24 2.32 -3.74 10.08
CA PHE A 24 1.20 -3.59 9.16
C PHE A 24 0.02 -2.84 9.80
N GLU A 25 -0.31 -3.10 11.07
CA GLU A 25 -1.39 -2.38 11.76
C GLU A 25 -1.09 -0.88 11.83
N ARG A 26 0.17 -0.49 12.05
CA ARG A 26 0.60 0.91 12.02
C ARG A 26 0.44 1.53 10.63
N THR A 27 0.89 0.85 9.59
CA THR A 27 0.68 1.27 8.19
C THR A 27 -0.80 1.43 7.89
N LEU A 28 -1.63 0.45 8.24
CA LEU A 28 -3.07 0.48 7.98
C LEU A 28 -3.75 1.62 8.73
N ARG A 29 -3.39 1.87 9.99
CA ARG A 29 -3.88 3.03 10.76
C ARG A 29 -3.48 4.34 10.11
N SER A 30 -2.24 4.48 9.64
CA SER A 30 -1.77 5.67 8.93
C SER A 30 -2.54 5.91 7.63
N VAL A 31 -2.74 4.85 6.82
CA VAL A 31 -3.53 4.91 5.60
C VAL A 31 -4.98 5.28 5.91
N CYS A 32 -5.62 4.61 6.87
CA CYS A 32 -7.02 4.86 7.20
C CYS A 32 -7.28 6.20 7.91
N ASN A 33 -6.26 6.88 8.42
CA ASN A 33 -6.41 8.20 9.05
C ASN A 33 -6.58 9.34 8.03
N GLN A 34 -6.98 9.07 6.78
CA GLN A 34 -7.22 10.13 5.79
C GLN A 34 -8.27 11.14 6.27
N THR A 35 -8.06 12.39 5.90
CA THR A 35 -8.97 13.52 6.19
C THR A 35 -10.21 13.57 5.31
N SER A 36 -10.22 12.80 4.22
CA SER A 36 -11.41 12.55 3.38
C SER A 36 -11.78 11.08 3.48
N SER A 37 -13.08 10.77 3.51
CA SER A 37 -13.61 9.40 3.47
C SER A 37 -13.61 8.79 2.07
N ASN A 38 -13.29 9.58 1.03
CA ASN A 38 -13.30 9.18 -0.38
C ASN A 38 -12.04 8.37 -0.76
N PHE A 39 -11.84 7.25 -0.07
CA PHE A 39 -10.78 6.29 -0.33
C PHE A 39 -11.20 4.84 -0.05
N LYS A 40 -10.45 3.90 -0.64
CA LYS A 40 -10.49 2.48 -0.26
C LYS A 40 -9.09 1.96 -0.04
N VAL A 41 -8.99 0.86 0.71
CA VAL A 41 -7.74 0.13 0.95
C VAL A 41 -7.96 -1.31 0.56
N ILE A 42 -7.13 -1.83 -0.33
CA ILE A 42 -7.11 -3.25 -0.71
C ILE A 42 -5.83 -3.86 -0.16
N VAL A 43 -5.99 -4.77 0.78
CA VAL A 43 -4.89 -5.53 1.37
C VAL A 43 -4.88 -6.89 0.70
N VAL A 44 -3.82 -7.18 -0.05
CA VAL A 44 -3.66 -8.46 -0.76
C VAL A 44 -2.75 -9.37 0.05
N CYS A 45 -3.27 -10.49 0.52
CA CYS A 45 -2.58 -11.35 1.49
C CYS A 45 -2.92 -12.83 1.32
N ASN A 46 -1.98 -13.73 1.61
CA ASN A 46 -2.27 -15.17 1.65
C ASN A 46 -3.10 -15.55 2.88
N GLN A 47 -2.87 -14.84 3.98
CA GLN A 47 -3.57 -15.01 5.24
C GLN A 47 -3.87 -13.61 5.78
N LYS A 48 -5.08 -13.41 6.29
CA LYS A 48 -5.44 -12.16 6.95
C LYS A 48 -4.50 -11.93 8.15
N PRO A 49 -3.96 -10.71 8.31
CA PRO A 49 -3.11 -10.36 9.44
C PRO A 49 -3.88 -10.47 10.76
N ASP A 50 -3.18 -10.92 11.80
CA ASP A 50 -3.72 -11.00 13.16
C ASP A 50 -3.57 -9.61 13.81
N ILE A 51 -4.55 -8.75 13.53
CA ILE A 51 -4.60 -7.37 14.02
C ILE A 51 -5.99 -7.06 14.55
N THR A 52 -6.08 -6.11 15.48
CA THR A 52 -7.36 -5.72 16.08
C THR A 52 -8.02 -4.54 15.36
N TYR A 53 -7.24 -3.75 14.63
CA TYR A 53 -7.76 -2.59 13.92
C TYR A 53 -8.61 -2.98 12.71
N THR A 54 -9.80 -2.39 12.64
CA THR A 54 -10.74 -2.55 11.53
C THR A 54 -11.20 -1.19 11.03
N HIS A 55 -11.50 -1.08 9.73
CA HIS A 55 -12.04 0.13 9.14
C HIS A 55 -12.93 -0.20 7.93
N PRO A 56 -14.08 0.47 7.74
CA PRO A 56 -15.06 0.13 6.69
C PRO A 56 -14.55 0.30 5.25
N ASN A 57 -13.47 1.06 5.06
CA ASN A 57 -12.82 1.22 3.75
C ASN A 57 -11.79 0.12 3.42
N VAL A 58 -11.57 -0.86 4.30
CA VAL A 58 -10.57 -1.91 4.13
C VAL A 58 -11.20 -3.16 3.54
N ILE A 59 -10.62 -3.64 2.44
CA ILE A 59 -10.99 -4.86 1.74
C ILE A 59 -9.78 -5.80 1.79
N TYR A 60 -9.99 -7.01 2.30
CA TYR A 60 -8.97 -8.06 2.27
C TYR A 60 -9.19 -8.96 1.06
N LEU A 61 -8.27 -8.90 0.11
CA LEU A 61 -8.19 -9.83 -1.01
C LEU A 61 -7.28 -10.99 -0.60
N VAL A 62 -7.88 -12.12 -0.22
CA VAL A 62 -7.14 -13.32 0.15
C VAL A 62 -6.72 -14.06 -1.11
N ASP A 63 -5.42 -14.13 -1.38
CA ASP A 63 -4.88 -14.75 -2.59
C ASP A 63 -4.46 -16.20 -2.36
N ASN A 64 -4.50 -16.98 -3.44
CA ASN A 64 -4.06 -18.38 -3.47
C ASN A 64 -2.74 -18.54 -4.23
N PHE A 65 -1.91 -17.50 -4.31
CA PHE A 65 -0.65 -17.59 -5.03
C PHE A 65 0.33 -18.54 -4.32
N PRO A 66 1.24 -19.18 -5.07
CA PRO A 66 2.29 -19.98 -4.46
C PRO A 66 3.14 -19.16 -3.51
N ILE A 67 3.43 -19.73 -2.33
CA ILE A 67 4.29 -19.09 -1.34
C ILE A 67 5.71 -18.99 -1.90
N PRO A 68 6.34 -17.78 -1.89
CA PRO A 68 7.64 -17.60 -2.50
C PRO A 68 8.72 -18.36 -1.74
N GLN A 69 9.63 -18.98 -2.48
CA GLN A 69 10.75 -19.75 -1.94
C GLN A 69 11.94 -18.82 -1.68
N PRO A 70 12.39 -18.65 -0.41
CA PRO A 70 13.42 -17.65 -0.07
C PRO A 70 14.76 -17.85 -0.79
N LYS A 71 15.08 -19.07 -1.22
CA LYS A 71 16.33 -19.44 -1.91
C LYS A 71 16.26 -19.17 -3.43
N VAL A 72 15.08 -18.94 -3.98
CA VAL A 72 14.89 -18.67 -5.40
C VAL A 72 15.03 -17.17 -5.64
N ARG A 73 15.93 -16.80 -6.55
CA ARG A 73 16.20 -15.40 -6.88
C ARG A 73 14.93 -14.72 -7.40
N PHE A 74 14.62 -13.54 -6.85
CA PHE A 74 13.47 -12.70 -7.21
C PHE A 74 12.07 -13.25 -6.88
N ASP A 75 11.96 -14.36 -6.16
CA ASP A 75 10.65 -14.98 -5.94
C ASP A 75 9.76 -14.15 -5.02
N LYS A 76 10.36 -13.46 -4.03
CA LYS A 76 9.64 -12.52 -3.15
C LYS A 76 9.13 -11.30 -3.91
N GLU A 77 9.93 -10.80 -4.84
CA GLU A 77 9.63 -9.66 -5.70
C GLU A 77 8.52 -10.02 -6.67
N ARG A 78 8.53 -11.25 -7.20
CA ARG A 78 7.43 -11.80 -8.01
C ARG A 78 6.14 -11.94 -7.21
N ASP A 79 6.19 -12.46 -5.98
CA ASP A 79 5.03 -12.51 -5.08
C ASP A 79 4.45 -11.12 -4.82
N ARG A 80 5.29 -10.16 -4.43
CA ARG A 80 4.90 -8.75 -4.23
C ARG A 80 4.25 -8.18 -5.49
N THR A 81 4.85 -8.40 -6.66
CA THR A 81 4.32 -7.89 -7.94
C THR A 81 2.98 -8.52 -8.31
N LYS A 82 2.81 -9.83 -8.12
CA LYS A 82 1.52 -10.52 -8.37
C LYS A 82 0.42 -9.98 -7.47
N LYS A 83 0.72 -9.76 -6.20
CA LYS A 83 -0.22 -9.19 -5.22
C LYS A 83 -0.59 -7.74 -5.56
N MET A 84 0.41 -6.93 -5.93
CA MET A 84 0.17 -5.56 -6.41
C MET A 84 -0.75 -5.56 -7.64
N LEU A 85 -0.48 -6.40 -8.63
CA LEU A 85 -1.31 -6.51 -9.82
C LEU A 85 -2.74 -6.95 -9.49
N ALA A 86 -2.91 -7.97 -8.64
CA ALA A 86 -4.23 -8.42 -8.20
C ALA A 86 -5.02 -7.30 -7.49
N GLY A 87 -4.34 -6.53 -6.63
CA GLY A 87 -4.94 -5.38 -5.96
C GLY A 87 -5.30 -4.25 -6.91
N ILE A 88 -4.47 -3.97 -7.93
CA ILE A 88 -4.78 -2.99 -8.99
C ILE A 88 -6.00 -3.44 -9.79
N LEU A 89 -6.05 -4.71 -10.20
CA LEU A 89 -7.20 -5.25 -10.94
C LEU A 89 -8.49 -5.16 -10.11
N GLN A 90 -8.42 -5.46 -8.82
CA GLN A 90 -9.56 -5.30 -7.91
C GLN A 90 -9.95 -3.82 -7.72
N ALA A 91 -8.98 -2.91 -7.62
CA ALA A 91 -9.24 -1.48 -7.51
C ALA A 91 -10.00 -0.94 -8.74
N LYS A 92 -9.63 -1.39 -9.94
CA LYS A 92 -10.29 -1.02 -11.20
C LYS A 92 -11.76 -1.46 -11.28
N GLN A 93 -12.16 -2.47 -10.52
CA GLN A 93 -13.57 -2.89 -10.44
C GLN A 93 -14.40 -2.04 -9.48
N LEU A 94 -13.77 -1.21 -8.64
CA LEU A 94 -14.48 -0.32 -7.72
C LEU A 94 -14.96 0.93 -8.47
N GLU A 95 -16.24 1.24 -8.30
CA GLU A 95 -16.84 2.45 -8.87
C GLU A 95 -16.11 3.71 -8.41
N ASN A 96 -16.00 4.68 -9.31
CA ASN A 96 -15.40 6.00 -9.07
C ASN A 96 -13.91 5.97 -8.66
N THR A 97 -13.20 4.85 -8.86
CA THR A 97 -11.74 4.82 -8.75
C THR A 97 -11.15 5.75 -9.80
N THR A 98 -10.35 6.73 -9.35
CA THR A 98 -9.64 7.65 -10.25
C THR A 98 -8.14 7.46 -10.17
N HIS A 99 -7.64 7.09 -8.98
CA HIS A 99 -6.22 6.92 -8.75
C HIS A 99 -5.94 5.71 -7.87
N ILE A 100 -4.79 5.08 -8.12
CA ILE A 100 -4.28 3.97 -7.33
C ILE A 100 -2.90 4.35 -6.79
N MET A 101 -2.67 4.02 -5.52
CA MET A 101 -1.38 4.18 -4.87
C MET A 101 -0.93 2.84 -4.29
N LEU A 102 0.24 2.38 -4.70
CA LEU A 102 0.87 1.19 -4.13
C LEU A 102 1.60 1.60 -2.85
N VAL A 103 1.40 0.86 -1.77
CA VAL A 103 1.96 1.16 -0.45
C VAL A 103 2.55 -0.12 0.12
N ASP A 104 3.82 -0.08 0.55
CA ASP A 104 4.41 -1.22 1.24
C ASP A 104 3.80 -1.38 2.63
N ALA A 105 3.73 -2.63 3.11
CA ALA A 105 3.05 -2.97 4.36
C ALA A 105 3.74 -2.43 5.63
N ASP A 106 4.87 -1.74 5.48
CA ASP A 106 5.64 -1.09 6.54
C ASP A 106 5.82 0.43 6.34
N ASP A 107 5.20 1.01 5.31
CA ASP A 107 5.23 2.45 5.05
C ASP A 107 4.02 3.17 5.64
N CYS A 108 4.26 4.33 6.26
CA CYS A 108 3.20 5.27 6.65
C CYS A 108 3.04 6.37 5.60
N VAL A 109 1.81 6.86 5.44
CA VAL A 109 1.46 7.88 4.44
C VAL A 109 0.84 9.12 5.08
N SER A 110 0.87 10.24 4.36
CA SER A 110 0.16 11.44 4.75
C SER A 110 -1.36 11.21 4.80
N ASN A 111 -2.03 11.83 5.77
CA ASN A 111 -3.49 11.81 5.88
C ASN A 111 -4.22 12.79 4.93
N GLN A 112 -3.49 13.50 4.08
CA GLN A 112 -4.06 14.49 3.16
C GLN A 112 -4.21 13.95 1.73
N LEU A 113 -3.75 12.74 1.45
CA LEU A 113 -3.68 12.20 0.09
C LEU A 113 -5.06 12.02 -0.54
N ALA A 114 -6.01 11.40 0.18
CA ALA A 114 -7.35 11.19 -0.36
C ALA A 114 -8.06 12.52 -0.68
N LYS A 115 -7.99 13.50 0.23
CA LYS A 115 -8.55 14.84 0.02
C LYS A 115 -7.91 15.55 -1.17
N TYR A 116 -6.60 15.42 -1.32
CA TYR A 116 -5.88 16.02 -2.44
C TYR A 116 -6.26 15.40 -3.78
N VAL A 117 -6.34 14.07 -3.86
CA VAL A 117 -6.79 13.34 -5.06
C VAL A 117 -8.25 13.65 -5.40
N GLU A 118 -9.12 13.71 -4.39
CA GLU A 118 -10.53 14.08 -4.55
C GLU A 118 -10.70 15.47 -5.15
N ALA A 119 -9.86 16.44 -4.77
CA ALA A 119 -9.86 17.78 -5.35
C ALA A 119 -9.24 17.85 -6.76
N ASN A 120 -8.52 16.80 -7.19
CA ASN A 120 -7.78 16.79 -8.46
C ASN A 120 -7.99 15.48 -9.27
N PRO A 121 -9.23 15.05 -9.52
CA PRO A 121 -9.52 13.71 -10.02
C PRO A 121 -9.07 13.44 -11.47
N HIS A 122 -8.72 14.48 -12.24
CA HIS A 122 -8.35 14.40 -13.65
C HIS A 122 -6.85 14.59 -13.93
N GLN A 123 -6.04 14.82 -12.89
CA GLN A 123 -4.59 14.95 -13.07
C GLN A 123 -3.95 13.57 -13.28
N PRO A 124 -2.90 13.42 -14.10
CA PRO A 124 -2.34 12.11 -14.47
C PRO A 124 -1.69 11.34 -13.31
N GLY A 125 -1.55 11.96 -12.13
CA GLY A 125 -0.90 11.39 -10.97
C GLY A 125 0.20 12.28 -10.42
N TRP A 126 0.86 11.80 -9.37
CA TRP A 126 1.88 12.57 -8.66
C TRP A 126 3.03 11.69 -8.19
N LEU A 127 4.18 12.35 -8.08
CA LEU A 127 5.39 11.80 -7.54
C LEU A 127 5.70 12.45 -6.19
N ILE A 128 5.92 11.62 -5.18
CA ILE A 128 6.31 12.10 -3.85
C ILE A 128 7.84 12.14 -3.80
N ALA A 129 8.41 13.33 -3.95
CA ALA A 129 9.86 13.52 -4.04
C ALA A 129 10.59 13.62 -2.68
N SER A 130 9.84 13.72 -1.59
CA SER A 130 10.38 13.88 -0.24
C SER A 130 9.50 13.22 0.81
N GLY A 131 10.10 12.81 1.91
CA GLY A 131 9.39 12.19 3.01
C GLY A 131 10.27 12.04 4.24
N TYR A 132 9.96 11.01 5.03
CA TYR A 132 10.64 10.71 6.27
C TYR A 132 11.13 9.27 6.27
N TRP A 133 12.28 9.04 6.89
CA TRP A 133 12.76 7.69 7.18
C TRP A 133 12.80 7.50 8.69
N TYR A 134 12.23 6.40 9.14
CA TYR A 134 12.14 6.04 10.54
C TYR A 134 12.59 4.59 10.72
N GLN A 135 13.43 4.37 11.72
CA GLN A 135 13.80 3.03 12.18
C GLN A 135 13.03 2.71 13.44
N GLU A 136 12.50 1.49 13.53
CA GLU A 136 11.77 1.02 14.70
C GLU A 136 12.55 1.26 16.00
N ASN A 137 11.87 1.77 17.03
CA ASN A 137 12.42 2.14 18.34
C ASN A 137 13.41 3.32 18.33
N SER A 138 13.63 3.98 17.19
CA SER A 138 14.40 5.22 17.15
C SER A 138 13.66 6.36 17.86
N LYS A 139 14.41 7.26 18.51
CA LYS A 139 13.90 8.55 19.02
C LYS A 139 13.91 9.65 17.96
N PHE A 140 14.49 9.37 16.80
CA PHE A 140 14.72 10.34 15.73
C PHE A 140 14.06 9.87 14.44
N VAL A 141 13.57 10.84 13.67
CA VAL A 141 13.10 10.68 12.31
C VAL A 141 14.03 11.47 11.38
N LYS A 142 14.47 10.85 10.28
CA LYS A 142 15.31 11.52 9.29
C LYS A 142 14.42 12.15 8.21
N VAL A 143 14.61 13.43 7.94
CA VAL A 143 13.96 14.11 6.81
C VAL A 143 14.70 13.80 5.51
N MET A 144 13.97 13.27 4.53
CA MET A 144 14.50 12.85 3.24
C MET A 144 14.03 13.82 2.15
N ARG A 145 14.89 14.79 1.77
CA ARG A 145 14.58 15.81 0.75
C ARG A 145 15.15 15.52 -0.64
N LYS A 146 16.07 14.55 -0.73
CA LYS A 146 16.73 14.10 -1.96
C LYS A 146 16.77 12.58 -1.94
N ALA A 147 16.69 11.94 -3.12
CA ALA A 147 16.75 10.49 -3.29
C ALA A 147 15.69 9.68 -2.51
N PHE A 148 14.61 10.30 -2.02
CA PHE A 148 13.51 9.60 -1.35
C PHE A 148 12.89 8.54 -2.28
N MET A 149 12.77 8.87 -3.56
CA MET A 149 12.28 7.97 -4.62
C MET A 149 13.17 6.75 -4.85
N ASN A 150 14.44 6.77 -4.39
CA ASN A 150 15.33 5.62 -4.51
C ASN A 150 15.09 4.58 -3.40
N ILE A 151 14.32 4.95 -2.38
CA ILE A 151 14.10 4.15 -1.17
C ILE A 151 12.64 3.69 -1.09
N VAL A 152 11.71 4.47 -1.64
CA VAL A 152 10.27 4.21 -1.57
C VAL A 152 9.66 4.25 -2.97
N ALA A 153 8.98 3.18 -3.36
CA ALA A 153 8.22 3.12 -4.61
C ALA A 153 6.79 3.66 -4.41
N LEU A 154 6.66 4.90 -3.93
CA LEU A 154 5.38 5.57 -3.74
C LEU A 154 5.06 6.46 -4.95
N ALA A 155 4.18 5.97 -5.83
CA ALA A 155 3.64 6.73 -6.95
C ALA A 155 2.11 6.62 -6.94
N ILE A 156 1.45 7.74 -7.27
CA ILE A 156 0.01 7.79 -7.49
C ILE A 156 -0.18 7.83 -9.00
N PHE A 157 -0.86 6.83 -9.57
CA PHE A 157 -1.14 6.76 -10.99
C PHE A 157 -2.62 7.09 -11.25
N LEU A 158 -2.89 7.96 -12.23
CA LEU A 158 -4.22 8.11 -12.82
C LEU A 158 -4.50 6.94 -13.76
N GLU A 159 -5.73 6.45 -13.76
CA GLU A 159 -6.24 5.66 -14.87
C GLU A 159 -6.78 6.58 -15.98
N GLN A 160 -6.05 6.73 -17.09
CA GLN A 160 -6.68 7.13 -18.34
C GLN A 160 -7.39 5.90 -18.91
N ILE A 161 -8.70 5.81 -18.69
CA ILE A 161 -9.55 4.88 -19.42
C ILE A 161 -9.59 5.37 -20.87
N TYR A 162 -8.69 4.88 -21.71
CA TYR A 162 -8.99 4.81 -23.14
C TYR A 162 -10.02 3.70 -23.31
N THR A 163 -11.30 4.05 -23.28
CA THR A 163 -12.32 3.23 -23.94
C THR A 163 -11.93 3.15 -25.41
N LEU A 164 -11.44 1.98 -25.82
CA LEU A 164 -11.40 1.56 -27.23
C LEU A 164 -12.81 1.20 -27.69
#